data_AF-A0A444B4B8-F1
#
_entry.id   AF-A0A444B4B8-F1
#
_cell.length_a   1.000
_cell.length_b   1.000
_cell.length_c   1.000
_cell.angle_alpha   90.00
_cell.angle_beta   90.00
_cell.angle_gamma   90.00
#
_symmetry.space_group_name_H-M   'P 1'
#
loop_
_entity.id
_entity.type
_entity.pdbx_description
1 polymer ?
#
loop_
_entity_poly.entity_id
_entity_poly.type
_entity_poly.pdbx_seq_one_letter_code
_entity_poly.pdbx_strand_id
1 'polypeptide(L)'
;MHTVEQMLETYPKDLGGIDRAKLIECIQACFECAQTCAACADACLSEDTVTDLTKCVRANLDCADICTTTGSALSRHTGYDANVTRALKRPRYR
;
A
#
# COMPACT_ATOMS: atom_id res chain seq x y z
N MET A 1 -6.10 -18.15 4.77
CA MET A 1 -4.62 -18.23 4.71
C MET A 1 -4.17 -17.15 3.75
N HIS A 2 -3.57 -16.07 4.25
CA HIS A 2 -3.23 -14.91 3.42
C HIS A 2 -1.86 -15.12 2.76
N THR A 3 -1.79 -15.01 1.44
CA THR A 3 -0.57 -15.25 0.64
C THR A 3 0.66 -14.50 1.17
N VAL A 4 0.48 -13.28 1.69
CA VAL A 4 1.56 -12.46 2.26
C VAL A 4 2.25 -13.14 3.44
N GLU A 5 1.49 -13.75 4.35
CA GLU A 5 2.00 -14.45 5.53
C GLU A 5 2.85 -15.65 5.10
N GLN A 6 2.34 -16.48 4.19
CA GLN A 6 3.06 -17.64 3.67
C GLN A 6 4.39 -17.28 2.99
N MET A 7 4.41 -16.18 2.23
CA MET A 7 5.63 -15.71 1.59
C MET A 7 6.66 -15.19 2.61
N LEU A 8 6.21 -14.59 3.71
CA LEU A 8 7.08 -14.11 4.79
C LEU A 8 7.62 -15.25 5.67
N GLU A 9 6.83 -16.30 5.90
CA GLU A 9 7.26 -17.51 6.62
C GLU A 9 8.35 -18.27 5.88
N THR A 10 8.25 -18.33 4.55
CA THR A 10 9.19 -19.08 3.70
C THR A 10 10.42 -18.28 3.26
N TYR A 11 10.52 -17.00 3.65
CA TYR A 11 11.67 -16.17 3.31
C TYR A 11 12.96 -16.68 4.02
N PRO A 12 14.05 -16.93 3.27
CA PRO A 12 15.18 -17.74 3.77
C PRO A 12 16.17 -17.01 4.69
N LYS A 13 15.98 -15.70 4.95
CA LYS A 13 16.90 -14.90 5.78
C LYS A 13 16.16 -14.30 6.98
N ASP A 14 16.93 -13.94 8.01
CA ASP A 14 16.40 -13.16 9.12
C ASP A 14 15.98 -11.76 8.66
N LEU A 15 14.85 -11.29 9.16
CA LEU A 15 14.31 -9.94 8.91
C LEU A 15 14.78 -8.93 9.96
N GLY A 16 15.61 -9.37 10.91
CA GLY A 16 16.09 -8.55 12.03
C GLY A 16 14.95 -8.18 12.97
N GLY A 17 15.04 -6.99 13.59
CA GLY A 17 14.06 -6.50 14.56
C GLY A 17 12.71 -6.03 13.99
N ILE A 18 12.31 -6.50 12.82
CA ILE A 18 11.03 -6.13 12.20
C ILE A 18 9.90 -6.97 12.81
N ASP A 19 8.86 -6.29 13.27
CA ASP A 19 7.61 -6.92 13.70
C ASP A 19 6.87 -7.51 12.47
N ARG A 20 6.93 -8.84 12.34
CA ARG A 20 6.35 -9.58 11.21
C ARG A 20 4.84 -9.40 11.12
N ALA A 21 4.13 -9.38 12.24
CA ALA A 21 2.67 -9.24 12.25
C ALA A 21 2.26 -7.87 11.68
N LYS A 22 2.92 -6.79 12.14
CA LYS A 22 2.68 -5.45 11.60
C LYS A 22 3.09 -5.30 10.15
N LEU A 23 4.13 -6.02 9.71
CA LEU A 23 4.55 -6.02 8.32
C LEU A 23 3.49 -6.68 7.41
N ILE A 24 2.99 -7.85 7.82
CA ILE A 24 1.92 -8.57 7.13
C ILE A 24 0.68 -7.69 7.01
N GLU A 25 0.22 -7.13 8.13
CA GLU A 25 -0.95 -6.25 8.20
C GLU A 25 -0.78 -5.04 7.27
N CYS A 26 0.39 -4.40 7.31
CA CYS A 26 0.66 -3.23 6.49
C CYS A 26 0.68 -3.55 4.98
N ILE A 27 1.27 -4.68 4.57
CA ILE A 27 1.28 -5.10 3.16
C ILE A 27 -0.15 -5.40 2.70
N GLN A 28 -0.94 -6.12 3.50
CA GLN A 28 -2.33 -6.44 3.17
C GLN A 28 -3.18 -5.18 3.04
N ALA A 29 -3.10 -4.29 4.03
CA ALA A 29 -3.80 -3.01 4.02
C ALA A 29 -3.40 -2.14 2.82
N CYS A 30 -2.14 -2.16 2.38
CA CYS A 30 -1.72 -1.45 1.17
C CYS A 30 -2.45 -1.96 -0.08
N PHE A 31 -2.48 -3.28 -0.32
CA PHE A 31 -3.12 -3.81 -1.52
C PHE A 31 -4.64 -3.71 -1.47
N GLU A 32 -5.26 -3.88 -0.30
CA GLU A 32 -6.69 -3.65 -0.09
C GLU A 32 -7.06 -2.19 -0.33
N CYS A 33 -6.29 -1.25 0.22
CA CYS A 33 -6.50 0.18 0.03
C CYS A 33 -6.30 0.58 -1.43
N ALA A 34 -5.29 0.05 -2.12
CA ALA A 34 -5.07 0.32 -3.53
C ALA A 34 -6.26 -0.11 -4.40
N GLN A 35 -6.79 -1.31 -4.19
CA GLN A 35 -7.98 -1.80 -4.89
C GLN A 35 -9.21 -0.95 -4.55
N THR A 36 -9.40 -0.60 -3.27
CA THR A 36 -10.51 0.23 -2.82
C THR A 36 -10.47 1.62 -3.45
N CYS A 37 -9.30 2.27 -3.49
CA CYS A 37 -9.12 3.58 -4.10
C CYS A 37 -9.34 3.54 -5.61
N ALA A 38 -8.86 2.50 -6.32
CA ALA A 38 -9.14 2.34 -7.74
C ALA A 38 -10.65 2.21 -8.01
N ALA A 39 -11.35 1.39 -7.22
CA ALA A 39 -12.81 1.24 -7.31
C ALA A 39 -13.55 2.54 -6.96
N CYS A 40 -13.08 3.29 -5.96
CA CYS A 40 -13.68 4.56 -5.58
C CYS A 40 -13.48 5.65 -6.65
N ALA A 41 -12.32 5.69 -7.31
CA ALA A 41 -12.08 6.58 -8.44
C ALA A 41 -13.04 6.30 -9.60
N ASP A 42 -13.23 5.02 -9.96
CA ASP A 42 -14.17 4.59 -11.00
C ASP A 42 -15.63 4.92 -10.65
N ALA A 43 -16.03 4.64 -9.41
CA ALA A 43 -17.36 5.01 -8.91
C ALA A 43 -17.58 6.53 -9.00
N CYS A 44 -16.62 7.36 -8.55
CA CYS A 44 -16.72 8.81 -8.63
C CYS A 44 -16.83 9.32 -10.08
N LEU A 45 -16.20 8.66 -11.05
CA LEU A 45 -16.30 8.99 -12.47
C LEU A 45 -17.67 8.66 -13.06
N SER A 46 -18.42 7.77 -12.41
CA SER A 46 -19.76 7.33 -12.82
C SER A 46 -20.89 8.13 -12.17
N GLU A 47 -20.58 9.05 -11.26
CA GLU A 47 -21.56 9.92 -10.60
C GLU A 47 -21.99 11.09 -11.49
N ASP A 48 -23.27 11.48 -11.41
CA ASP A 48 -23.82 12.63 -12.15
C ASP A 48 -23.14 13.96 -11.78
N THR A 49 -22.51 14.02 -10.60
CA THR A 49 -21.82 15.20 -10.04
C THR A 49 -20.29 15.10 -10.10
N VAL A 50 -19.74 14.36 -11.06
CA VAL A 50 -18.29 14.13 -11.20
C VAL A 50 -17.41 15.39 -11.16
N THR A 51 -17.92 16.55 -11.61
CA THR A 51 -17.21 17.84 -11.55
C THR A 51 -16.81 18.22 -10.13
N ASP A 52 -17.65 17.91 -9.14
CA ASP A 52 -17.39 18.17 -7.73
C ASP A 52 -16.45 17.14 -7.10
N LEU A 53 -16.27 15.98 -7.76
CA LEU A 53 -15.46 14.86 -7.29
C LEU A 53 -14.07 14.79 -7.92
N THR A 54 -13.69 15.72 -8.80
CA THR A 54 -12.38 15.72 -9.48
C THR A 54 -11.17 15.61 -8.53
N LYS A 55 -11.22 16.28 -7.37
CA LYS A 55 -10.19 16.15 -6.33
C LYS A 55 -10.19 14.79 -5.65
N CYS A 56 -11.36 14.20 -5.44
CA CYS A 56 -11.51 12.86 -4.87
C CYS A 56 -10.92 11.81 -5.82
N VAL A 57 -11.28 11.86 -7.11
CA VAL A 57 -10.72 10.98 -8.15
C VAL A 57 -9.20 11.06 -8.16
N ARG A 58 -8.63 12.27 -8.21
CA ARG A 58 -7.17 12.45 -8.21
C ARG A 58 -6.53 11.88 -6.94
N ALA A 59 -7.09 12.17 -5.77
CA ALA A 59 -6.55 11.68 -4.50
C ALA A 59 -6.62 10.14 -4.41
N ASN A 60 -7.69 9.52 -4.93
CA ASN A 60 -7.80 8.07 -5.00
C ASN A 60 -6.75 7.46 -5.93
N LEU A 61 -6.52 8.03 -7.11
CA LEU A 61 -5.49 7.55 -8.03
C LEU A 61 -4.08 7.68 -7.42
N ASP A 62 -3.78 8.84 -6.83
CA ASP A 62 -2.51 9.07 -6.12
C ASP A 62 -2.34 8.06 -4.96
N CYS A 63 -3.41 7.80 -4.20
CA CYS A 63 -3.40 6.83 -3.10
C CYS A 63 -3.17 5.40 -3.60
N ALA A 64 -3.85 4.98 -4.67
CA ALA A 64 -3.71 3.65 -5.23
C ALA A 64 -2.27 3.37 -5.70
N ASP A 65 -1.63 4.34 -6.35
CA ASP A 65 -0.23 4.22 -6.80
C ASP A 65 0.74 4.16 -5.63
N ILE A 66 0.56 5.02 -4.62
CA ILE A 66 1.39 5.04 -3.41
C ILE A 66 1.25 3.73 -2.63
N CYS A 67 0.03 3.23 -2.45
CA CYS A 67 -0.25 1.99 -1.74
C CYS A 67 0.34 0.78 -2.47
N THR A 68 0.17 0.69 -3.80
CA THR A 68 0.76 -0.38 -4.62
C THR A 68 2.29 -0.36 -4.54
N THR A 69 2.89 0.83 -4.64
CA THR A 69 4.34 1.01 -4.50
C THR A 69 4.83 0.62 -3.11
N THR A 70 4.11 1.02 -2.07
CA THR A 70 4.46 0.75 -0.67
C THR A 70 4.38 -0.74 -0.36
N GLY A 71 3.26 -1.41 -0.72
CA GLY A 71 3.12 -2.86 -0.57
C GLY A 71 4.22 -3.62 -1.30
N SER A 72 4.52 -3.23 -2.54
CA SER A 72 5.60 -3.83 -3.34
C SER A 72 6.99 -3.65 -2.72
N ALA A 73 7.28 -2.48 -2.17
CA ALA A 73 8.55 -2.20 -1.51
C ALA A 73 8.68 -2.98 -0.18
N LEU A 74 7.60 -3.06 0.59
CA LEU A 74 7.57 -3.79 1.87
C LEU A 74 7.69 -5.30 1.70
N SER A 75 7.26 -5.86 0.57
CA SER A 75 7.42 -7.29 0.24
C SER A 75 8.85 -7.68 -0.20
N ARG A 76 9.79 -6.74 -0.29
CA ARG A 76 11.19 -7.00 -0.69
C ARG A 76 12.12 -6.85 0.51
N HIS A 77 12.74 -7.95 0.92
CA HIS A 77 13.62 -7.98 2.10
C HIS A 77 15.12 -8.11 1.77
N THR A 78 15.45 -8.49 0.54
CA THR A 78 16.84 -8.57 0.09
C THR A 78 17.41 -7.17 -0.10
N GLY A 79 18.55 -6.88 0.54
CA GLY A 79 19.18 -5.55 0.46
C GLY A 79 18.34 -4.45 1.12
N TYR A 80 17.61 -4.80 2.17
CA TYR A 80 16.70 -3.89 2.87
C TYR A 80 17.38 -2.56 3.25
N ASP A 81 16.82 -1.45 2.76
CA ASP A 81 17.19 -0.09 3.13
C ASP A 81 16.07 0.55 3.96
N ALA A 82 16.33 0.72 5.26
CA ALA A 82 15.37 1.30 6.19
C ALA A 82 14.99 2.75 5.84
N ASN A 83 15.83 3.50 5.13
CA ASN A 83 15.54 4.86 4.72
C ASN A 83 14.45 4.90 3.64
N VAL A 84 14.52 3.97 2.67
CA VAL A 84 13.51 3.83 1.62
C VAL A 84 12.16 3.48 2.23
N THR A 85 12.13 2.47 3.10
CA THR A 85 10.89 2.07 3.79
C THR A 85 10.31 3.19 4.65
N ARG A 86 11.16 3.94 5.36
CA ARG A 86 10.71 5.08 6.18
C ARG A 86 10.17 6.23 5.33
N ALA A 87 10.75 6.51 4.18
CA ALA A 87 10.30 7.57 3.28
C ALA A 87 8.89 7.28 2.73
N LEU A 88 8.59 6.02 2.42
CA LEU A 88 7.27 5.59 1.95
C LEU A 88 6.19 5.65 3.04
N LYS A 89 6.57 5.41 4.31
CA LYS A 89 5.64 5.47 5.46
C LYS A 89 5.38 6.87 6.01
N ARG A 90 6.01 7.92 5.46
CA ARG A 90 5.79 9.28 5.96
C ARG A 90 4.43 9.81 5.47
N PRO A 91 3.50 10.18 6.36
CA PRO A 91 2.27 10.84 5.95
C PRO A 91 2.63 12.17 5.28
N ARG A 92 2.40 12.27 3.96
CA ARG A 92 2.61 13.50 3.19
C ARG A 92 1.42 14.47 3.26
N TYR A 93 0.32 14.06 3.88
CA TYR A 93 -0.79 14.95 4.22
C TYR A 93 -0.64 15.42 5.66
N ARG A 94 -0.23 16.68 5.81
CA ARG A 94 -0.47 17.50 6.99
C ARG A 94 -1.50 18.56 6.61
#